data_AF-A0A6G8Q1X0-F1
#
_entry.id   AF-A0A6G8Q1X0-F1
#
_cell.length_a   1.000
_cell.length_b   1.000
_cell.length_c   1.000
_cell.angle_alpha   90.00
_cell.angle_beta   90.00
_cell.angle_gamma   90.00
#
_symmetry.space_group_name_H-M   'P 1'
#
loop_
_entity.id
_entity.type
_entity.pdbx_description
1 polymer ?
#
loop_
_entity_poly.entity_id
_entity_poly.type
_entity_poly.pdbx_seq_one_letter_code
_entity_poly.pdbx_strand_id
1 'polypeptide(L)'
;MVATKIFGRGRSLALLAALALAVVAATLAGLSRTGQAAAPSSGATLAYEAESLLENKPATAPLRAQGNCCGIAWSGDAQLFFLATEPGDTFTVAFDVPAGGSYDVSAYLTKARDYGSYTLAVDGKRLGGVFDGYSPTVTRTGPVPLGGVGLRKGRHEITLTVTGKNPAASNFYAGLDLFVFERSAKG
;
A
#
# COMPACT_ATOMS: atom_id res chain seq x y z
N MET A 1 -31.91 51.10 -8.74
CA MET A 1 -32.03 50.40 -7.43
C MET A 1 -32.30 48.94 -7.75
N VAL A 2 -31.49 47.93 -7.43
CA VAL A 2 -30.35 47.76 -6.51
C VAL A 2 -29.39 46.69 -7.09
N ALA A 3 -28.14 46.79 -6.64
CA ALA A 3 -26.90 46.09 -6.95
C ALA A 3 -26.87 44.54 -7.01
N THR A 4 -26.07 44.05 -7.97
CA THR A 4 -24.90 43.16 -7.83
C THR A 4 -24.77 42.23 -6.62
N LYS A 5 -24.53 40.92 -6.88
CA LYS A 5 -23.42 40.21 -6.23
C LYS A 5 -22.91 39.00 -7.01
N ILE A 6 -21.66 39.11 -7.43
CA ILE A 6 -20.76 38.04 -7.88
C ILE A 6 -20.55 37.06 -6.72
N PHE A 7 -20.57 35.75 -6.99
CA PHE A 7 -19.85 34.78 -6.18
C PHE A 7 -19.18 33.74 -7.07
N GLY A 8 -17.90 33.97 -7.36
CA GLY A 8 -16.98 32.89 -7.62
C GLY A 8 -16.72 32.13 -6.32
N ARG A 9 -16.63 30.81 -6.41
CA ARG A 9 -15.97 30.00 -5.39
C ARG A 9 -15.12 28.97 -6.10
N GLY A 10 -13.81 29.18 -6.01
CA GLY A 10 -12.79 28.33 -6.58
C GLY A 10 -12.92 26.90 -6.06
N ARG A 11 -12.59 25.97 -6.94
CA ARG A 11 -12.34 24.58 -6.56
C ARG A 11 -11.06 24.59 -5.73
N SER A 12 -11.18 24.50 -4.42
CA SER A 12 -10.04 24.24 -3.55
C SER A 12 -9.45 22.89 -3.97
N LEU A 13 -8.27 22.93 -4.61
CA LEU A 13 -7.39 21.76 -4.69
C LEU A 13 -6.90 21.49 -3.27
N ALA A 14 -7.55 20.58 -2.55
CA ALA A 14 -6.91 19.94 -1.42
C ALA A 14 -5.92 18.91 -2.00
N LEU A 15 -4.65 19.28 -2.12
CA LEU A 15 -3.58 18.29 -2.16
C LEU A 15 -3.52 17.69 -0.75
N LEU A 16 -4.13 16.53 -0.56
CA LEU A 16 -3.90 15.69 0.62
C LEU A 16 -2.64 14.90 0.35
N ALA A 17 -1.47 15.56 0.40
CA ALA A 17 -0.20 14.88 0.32
C ALA A 17 -0.20 13.76 1.37
N ALA A 18 -0.23 12.51 0.93
CA ALA A 18 -0.09 11.35 1.80
C ALA A 18 1.20 11.53 2.58
N LEU A 19 1.08 11.82 3.88
CA LEU A 19 2.24 12.08 4.71
C LEU A 19 2.99 10.76 4.89
N ALA A 20 4.07 10.57 4.14
CA ALA A 20 5.00 9.49 4.37
C ALA A 20 5.57 9.66 5.78
N LEU A 21 5.18 8.80 6.73
CA LEU A 21 5.80 8.81 8.05
C LEU A 21 7.14 8.07 7.93
N ALA A 22 8.23 8.83 7.81
CA ALA A 22 9.57 8.27 7.90
C ALA A 22 9.88 8.00 9.38
N VAL A 23 9.83 6.74 9.81
CA VAL A 23 10.26 6.34 11.15
C VAL A 23 11.76 6.02 11.10
N VAL A 24 12.58 6.84 11.74
CA VAL A 24 14.03 6.60 11.90
C VAL A 24 14.24 5.90 13.25
N ALA A 25 14.34 4.57 13.24
CA ALA A 25 14.75 3.81 14.42
C ALA A 25 16.29 3.72 14.46
N ALA A 26 16.92 4.54 15.32
CA ALA A 26 18.35 4.42 15.60
C ALA A 26 18.57 3.32 16.65
N THR A 27 19.14 2.17 16.26
CA THR A 27 19.52 1.11 17.20
C THR A 27 20.92 1.38 17.76
N LEU A 28 21.03 1.54 19.08
CA LEU A 28 22.31 1.49 19.79
C LEU A 28 22.76 0.03 19.89
N ALA A 29 23.55 -0.43 18.91
CA ALA A 29 24.14 -1.76 18.97
C ALA A 29 25.38 -1.76 19.88
N GLY A 30 25.25 -2.42 21.04
CA GLY A 30 26.35 -2.71 21.96
C GLY A 30 27.38 -3.67 21.35
N LEU A 31 28.63 -3.56 21.83
CA LEU A 31 29.76 -4.37 21.38
C LEU A 31 29.53 -5.85 21.66
N SER A 32 29.66 -6.71 20.65
CA SER A 32 29.98 -8.13 20.84
C SER A 32 30.76 -8.67 19.65
N ARG A 33 31.94 -9.23 19.96
CA ARG A 33 32.88 -9.87 19.03
C ARG A 33 32.51 -11.33 18.84
N THR A 34 32.00 -11.71 17.66
CA THR A 34 32.35 -12.92 16.89
C THR A 34 31.55 -12.92 15.58
N GLY A 35 32.20 -13.36 14.50
CA GLY A 35 31.82 -13.08 13.13
C GLY A 35 30.51 -13.74 12.67
N GLN A 36 29.53 -12.90 12.36
CA GLN A 36 28.72 -12.99 11.14
C GLN A 36 28.21 -11.57 10.92
N ALA A 37 28.61 -10.93 9.83
CA ALA A 37 28.16 -9.56 9.54
C ALA A 37 26.66 -9.60 9.22
N ALA A 38 25.83 -9.42 10.24
CA ALA A 38 24.48 -8.90 10.05
C ALA A 38 24.68 -7.49 9.48
N ALA A 39 24.41 -7.32 8.18
CA ALA A 39 24.46 -6.02 7.56
C ALA A 39 23.51 -5.08 8.33
N PRO A 40 23.95 -3.89 8.75
CA PRO A 40 23.07 -2.96 9.42
C PRO A 40 22.11 -2.39 8.38
N SER A 41 20.88 -2.90 8.31
CA SER A 41 19.78 -2.21 7.61
C SER A 41 19.31 -1.04 8.48
N SER A 42 20.14 0.01 8.57
CA SER A 42 19.69 1.34 9.04
C SER A 42 19.28 2.22 7.86
N GLY A 43 18.83 1.59 6.78
CA GLY A 43 18.20 2.28 5.67
C GLY A 43 16.85 2.83 6.13
N ALA A 44 16.53 4.07 5.76
CA ALA A 44 15.23 4.67 6.06
C ALA A 44 14.08 3.71 5.68
N THR A 45 13.17 3.48 6.64
CA THR A 45 11.93 2.76 6.40
C THR A 45 10.85 3.75 6.02
N LEU A 46 10.21 3.52 4.87
CA LEU A 46 9.02 4.26 4.45
C LEU A 46 7.81 3.36 4.63
N ALA A 47 6.81 3.84 5.37
CA ALA A 47 5.58 3.13 5.64
C ALA A 47 4.40 3.98 5.14
N TYR A 48 3.48 3.36 4.39
CA TYR A 48 2.31 4.03 3.82
C TYR A 48 1.04 3.23 4.12
N GLU A 49 0.18 3.79 4.97
CA GLU A 49 -1.18 3.26 5.18
C GLU A 49 -1.94 3.36 3.86
N ALA A 50 -2.41 2.23 3.33
CA ALA A 50 -2.95 2.14 1.97
C ALA A 50 -4.23 2.96 1.81
N GLU A 51 -5.06 3.04 2.85
CA GLU A 51 -6.27 3.85 2.90
C GLU A 51 -6.00 5.36 2.82
N SER A 52 -4.77 5.79 3.14
CA SER A 52 -4.36 7.19 3.04
C SER A 52 -3.96 7.59 1.61
N LEU A 53 -3.86 6.62 0.69
CA LEU A 53 -3.39 6.82 -0.68
C LEU A 53 -4.52 6.98 -1.72
N LEU A 54 -5.76 7.23 -1.28
CA LEU A 54 -6.98 7.31 -2.10
C LEU A 54 -7.06 8.51 -3.08
N GLU A 55 -5.96 9.20 -3.36
CA GLU A 55 -5.97 10.36 -4.25
C GLU A 55 -6.38 9.97 -5.69
N ASN A 56 -7.28 10.78 -6.29
CA ASN A 56 -7.87 10.71 -7.65
C ASN A 56 -7.05 9.96 -8.73
N LYS A 57 -7.11 8.64 -8.71
CA LYS A 57 -6.47 7.73 -9.67
C LYS A 57 -7.50 6.76 -10.25
N PRO A 58 -7.23 6.15 -11.41
CA PRO A 58 -8.18 5.23 -12.03
C PRO A 58 -8.36 3.98 -11.15
N ALA A 59 -9.62 3.64 -10.89
CA ALA A 59 -10.06 2.35 -10.40
C ALA A 59 -11.23 1.89 -11.27
N THR A 60 -11.26 0.62 -11.64
CA THR A 60 -12.33 0.05 -12.49
C THR A 60 -13.56 -0.37 -11.69
N ALA A 61 -13.41 -0.50 -10.37
CA ALA A 61 -14.47 -0.80 -9.42
C ALA A 61 -14.36 0.13 -8.19
N PRO A 62 -15.36 0.16 -7.29
CA PRO A 62 -15.31 1.03 -6.11
C PRO A 62 -14.06 0.75 -5.25
N LEU A 63 -13.34 1.81 -4.92
CA LEU A 63 -12.17 1.80 -4.05
C LEU A 63 -12.43 2.76 -2.89
N ARG A 64 -12.25 2.31 -1.65
CA ARG A 64 -12.57 3.10 -0.46
C ARG A 64 -11.78 2.66 0.75
N ALA A 65 -11.69 3.52 1.76
CA ALA A 65 -11.26 3.12 3.09
C ALA A 65 -12.36 2.30 3.77
N GLN A 66 -11.99 1.21 4.44
CA GLN A 66 -12.86 0.47 5.34
C GLN A 66 -12.24 0.49 6.75
N GLY A 67 -12.94 1.08 7.72
CA GLY A 67 -12.50 1.06 9.11
C GLY A 67 -12.58 -0.34 9.74
N ASN A 68 -11.89 -0.52 10.87
CA ASN A 68 -11.85 -1.75 11.67
C ASN A 68 -13.21 -2.48 11.73
N CYS A 69 -13.21 -3.78 11.43
CA CYS A 69 -14.39 -4.62 11.43
C CYS A 69 -14.04 -6.06 11.80
N CYS A 70 -15.09 -6.89 11.90
CA CYS A 70 -14.92 -8.33 11.71
C CYS A 70 -14.01 -9.01 12.75
N GLY A 71 -13.83 -8.38 13.92
CA GLY A 71 -13.00 -8.87 15.01
C GLY A 71 -11.50 -8.61 14.88
N ILE A 72 -11.07 -7.81 13.89
CA ILE A 72 -9.65 -7.44 13.72
C ILE A 72 -9.48 -5.92 13.66
N ALA A 73 -8.23 -5.49 13.83
CA ALA A 73 -7.80 -4.12 13.59
C ALA A 73 -6.69 -4.10 12.54
N TRP A 74 -6.76 -3.13 11.64
CA TRP A 74 -5.70 -2.79 10.69
C TRP A 74 -4.79 -1.71 11.29
N SER A 75 -3.60 -1.50 10.70
CA SER A 75 -2.87 -0.27 10.99
C SER A 75 -3.68 0.93 10.49
N GLY A 76 -3.43 2.13 11.03
CA GLY A 76 -4.22 3.31 10.68
C GLY A 76 -5.73 3.25 10.98
N ASP A 77 -6.22 2.21 11.67
CA ASP A 77 -7.63 1.91 11.94
C ASP A 77 -8.48 1.57 10.70
N ALA A 78 -7.87 1.31 9.55
CA ALA A 78 -8.57 1.01 8.31
C ALA A 78 -7.73 0.19 7.32
N GLN A 79 -8.38 -0.32 6.27
CA GLN A 79 -7.72 -0.84 5.09
C GLN A 79 -8.19 -0.11 3.83
N LEU A 80 -7.37 -0.11 2.79
CA LEU A 80 -7.80 0.16 1.43
C LEU A 80 -8.58 -1.03 0.90
N PHE A 81 -9.87 -0.83 0.65
CA PHE A 81 -10.82 -1.86 0.26
C PHE A 81 -11.29 -1.66 -1.18
N PHE A 82 -10.97 -2.63 -2.03
CA PHE A 82 -11.31 -2.64 -3.45
C PHE A 82 -12.42 -3.65 -3.73
N LEU A 83 -13.55 -3.17 -4.24
CA LEU A 83 -14.75 -3.97 -4.51
C LEU A 83 -14.79 -4.45 -5.97
N ALA A 84 -13.71 -5.08 -6.42
CA ALA A 84 -13.64 -5.70 -7.74
C ALA A 84 -14.71 -6.78 -7.95
N THR A 85 -15.06 -6.99 -9.20
CA THR A 85 -16.11 -7.91 -9.64
C THR A 85 -15.63 -8.95 -10.65
N GLU A 86 -14.48 -8.74 -11.29
CA GLU A 86 -13.95 -9.67 -12.28
C GLU A 86 -12.41 -9.64 -12.41
N PRO A 87 -11.78 -10.68 -12.98
CA PRO A 87 -10.38 -10.62 -13.38
C PRO A 87 -10.14 -9.49 -14.38
N GLY A 88 -9.02 -8.78 -14.22
CA GLY A 88 -8.70 -7.58 -14.99
C GLY A 88 -9.05 -6.28 -14.27
N ASP A 89 -9.93 -6.33 -13.25
CA ASP A 89 -10.19 -5.16 -12.42
C ASP A 89 -8.91 -4.66 -11.74
N THR A 90 -8.76 -3.34 -11.71
CA THR A 90 -7.54 -2.70 -11.23
C THR A 90 -7.84 -1.40 -10.49
N PHE A 91 -6.92 -1.06 -9.60
CA PHE A 91 -6.76 0.32 -9.14
C PHE A 91 -5.28 0.69 -9.13
N THR A 92 -5.02 1.99 -9.22
CA THR A 92 -3.70 2.58 -8.98
C THR A 92 -3.80 3.58 -7.84
N VAL A 93 -2.84 3.57 -6.93
CA VAL A 93 -2.64 4.60 -5.91
C VAL A 93 -1.21 5.12 -5.99
N ALA A 94 -0.93 6.26 -5.39
CA ALA A 94 0.39 6.87 -5.49
C ALA A 94 1.00 7.19 -4.14
N PHE A 95 2.33 7.22 -4.11
CA PHE A 95 3.13 7.48 -2.93
C PHE A 95 4.38 8.28 -3.32
N ASP A 96 4.97 9.00 -2.36
CA ASP A 96 6.13 9.86 -2.59
C ASP A 96 7.37 9.33 -1.89
N VAL A 97 8.44 9.11 -2.66
CA VAL A 97 9.73 8.66 -2.14
C VAL A 97 10.62 9.87 -1.83
N PRO A 98 11.05 10.09 -0.57
CA PRO A 98 11.81 11.29 -0.20
C PRO A 98 13.26 11.27 -0.72
N ALA A 99 13.83 10.08 -0.92
CA ALA A 99 15.18 9.87 -1.42
C ALA A 99 15.24 8.63 -2.33
N GLY A 100 15.90 8.76 -3.49
CA GLY A 100 16.08 7.61 -4.38
C GLY A 100 16.97 6.53 -3.78
N GLY A 101 16.81 5.29 -4.24
CA GLY A 101 17.60 4.14 -3.82
C GLY A 101 16.94 2.81 -4.15
N SER A 102 17.61 1.73 -3.74
CA SER A 102 17.05 0.37 -3.74
C SER A 102 16.25 0.15 -2.46
N TYR A 103 15.06 -0.44 -2.60
CA TYR A 103 14.16 -0.75 -1.49
C TYR A 103 13.69 -2.19 -1.58
N ASP A 104 13.72 -2.90 -0.45
CA ASP A 104 13.01 -4.15 -0.26
C ASP A 104 11.57 -3.84 0.14
N VAL A 105 10.62 -4.36 -0.63
CA VAL A 105 9.19 -4.06 -0.47
C VAL A 105 8.49 -5.20 0.24
N SER A 106 7.66 -4.87 1.22
CA SER A 106 6.66 -5.76 1.78
C SER A 106 5.31 -5.08 1.91
N ALA A 107 4.25 -5.87 2.05
CA ALA A 107 2.91 -5.36 2.30
C ALA A 107 2.18 -6.20 3.36
N TYR A 108 1.34 -5.54 4.13
CA TYR A 108 0.33 -6.16 4.97
C TYR A 108 -0.97 -6.17 4.17
N LEU A 109 -1.48 -7.37 3.90
CA LEU A 109 -2.64 -7.60 3.05
C LEU A 109 -3.77 -8.17 3.90
N THR A 110 -4.99 -8.01 3.43
CA THR A 110 -6.16 -8.60 4.08
C THR A 110 -6.58 -9.85 3.33
N LYS A 111 -6.98 -10.86 4.08
CA LYS A 111 -7.64 -12.06 3.57
C LYS A 111 -9.07 -12.13 4.08
N ALA A 112 -10.01 -12.58 3.26
CA ALA A 112 -11.40 -12.80 3.64
C ALA A 112 -12.12 -13.77 2.68
N ARG A 113 -13.35 -14.15 3.02
CA ARG A 113 -14.13 -15.17 2.28
C ARG A 113 -14.53 -14.73 0.87
N ASP A 114 -14.55 -13.43 0.64
CA ASP A 114 -15.00 -12.76 -0.57
C ASP A 114 -13.83 -12.14 -1.36
N TYR A 115 -12.60 -12.44 -0.97
CA TYR A 115 -11.42 -11.85 -1.58
C TYR A 115 -10.87 -12.71 -2.72
N GLY A 116 -10.52 -12.05 -3.81
CA GLY A 116 -9.94 -12.65 -5.00
C GLY A 116 -8.43 -12.86 -4.89
N SER A 117 -7.83 -13.22 -6.02
CA SER A 117 -6.39 -13.37 -6.19
C SER A 117 -5.86 -12.28 -7.12
N TYR A 118 -4.76 -11.62 -6.75
CA TYR A 118 -4.29 -10.41 -7.42
C TYR A 118 -2.77 -10.27 -7.43
N THR A 119 -2.28 -9.35 -8.24
CA THR A 119 -0.85 -8.98 -8.33
C THR A 119 -0.66 -7.52 -7.98
N LEU A 120 0.54 -7.20 -7.48
CA LEU A 120 0.96 -5.83 -7.19
C LEU A 120 2.09 -5.43 -8.14
N ALA A 121 2.18 -4.15 -8.46
CA ALA A 121 3.26 -3.57 -9.26
C ALA A 121 3.61 -2.18 -8.75
N VAL A 122 4.89 -1.81 -8.86
CA VAL A 122 5.35 -0.43 -8.68
C VAL A 122 5.81 0.10 -10.02
N ASP A 123 5.28 1.25 -10.45
CA ASP A 123 5.54 1.87 -11.76
C ASP A 123 5.40 0.88 -12.93
N GLY A 124 4.39 0.01 -12.87
CA GLY A 124 4.16 -1.03 -13.88
C GLY A 124 5.10 -2.25 -13.79
N LYS A 125 6.13 -2.22 -12.94
CA LYS A 125 6.97 -3.40 -12.66
C LYS A 125 6.31 -4.27 -11.59
N ARG A 126 5.92 -5.48 -11.99
CA ARG A 126 5.32 -6.46 -11.08
C ARG A 126 6.23 -6.77 -9.89
N LEU A 127 5.63 -6.81 -8.71
CA LEU A 127 6.23 -7.24 -7.46
C LEU A 127 5.66 -8.60 -7.05
N GLY A 128 6.50 -9.47 -6.52
CA GLY A 128 6.11 -10.79 -6.02
C GLY A 128 5.34 -11.67 -7.02
N GLY A 129 4.63 -12.65 -6.47
CA GLY A 129 3.75 -13.56 -7.22
C GLY A 129 2.28 -13.09 -7.24
N VAL A 130 1.38 -13.99 -7.66
CA VAL A 130 -0.05 -13.81 -7.39
C VAL A 130 -0.29 -14.06 -5.89
N PHE A 131 -1.02 -13.16 -5.23
CA PHE A 131 -1.47 -13.36 -3.87
C PHE A 131 -2.90 -13.91 -3.86
N ASP A 132 -3.15 -15.00 -3.14
CA ASP A 132 -4.50 -15.50 -2.88
C ASP A 132 -5.08 -14.88 -1.60
N GLY A 133 -6.00 -13.93 -1.79
CA GLY A 133 -6.69 -13.22 -0.71
C GLY A 133 -7.76 -14.05 0.00
N TYR A 134 -8.08 -15.27 -0.47
CA TYR A 134 -9.12 -16.06 0.17
C TYR A 134 -8.72 -16.57 1.57
N SER A 135 -9.64 -16.41 2.52
CA SER A 135 -9.62 -17.04 3.85
C SER A 135 -11.04 -17.18 4.38
N PRO A 136 -11.41 -18.26 5.09
CA PRO A 136 -12.75 -18.38 5.68
C PRO A 136 -13.06 -17.30 6.74
N THR A 137 -12.03 -16.74 7.37
CA THR A 137 -12.12 -15.65 8.34
C THR A 137 -11.37 -14.41 7.85
N VAL A 138 -11.81 -13.23 8.31
CA VAL A 138 -11.09 -11.99 8.03
C VAL A 138 -9.78 -11.99 8.82
N THR A 139 -8.65 -11.89 8.12
CA THR A 139 -7.32 -11.93 8.73
C THR A 139 -6.41 -10.92 8.05
N ARG A 140 -5.70 -10.13 8.83
CA ARG A 140 -4.57 -9.32 8.37
C ARG A 140 -3.31 -10.20 8.33
N THR A 141 -2.59 -10.21 7.22
CA THR A 141 -1.33 -10.96 7.12
C THR A 141 -0.24 -10.34 8.00
N GLY A 142 0.84 -11.09 8.24
CA GLY A 142 2.14 -10.47 8.51
C GLY A 142 2.71 -9.78 7.25
N PRO A 143 3.95 -9.26 7.30
CA PRO A 143 4.59 -8.66 6.13
C PRO A 143 4.78 -9.73 5.04
N VAL A 144 4.14 -9.53 3.90
CA VAL A 144 4.32 -10.37 2.70
C VAL A 144 5.48 -9.78 1.90
N PRO A 145 6.60 -10.48 1.72
CA PRO A 145 7.72 -9.98 0.92
C PRO A 145 7.34 -9.93 -0.56
N LEU A 146 7.52 -8.77 -1.18
CA LEU A 146 7.21 -8.51 -2.59
C LEU A 146 8.47 -8.36 -3.46
N GLY A 147 9.65 -8.29 -2.83
CA GLY A 147 10.95 -8.21 -3.49
C GLY A 147 11.49 -6.79 -3.61
N GLY A 148 12.62 -6.64 -4.33
CA GLY A 148 13.35 -5.38 -4.43
C GLY A 148 12.95 -4.50 -5.62
N VAL A 149 12.94 -3.18 -5.41
CA VAL A 149 12.67 -2.16 -6.43
C VAL A 149 13.65 -0.99 -6.32
N GLY A 150 14.09 -0.45 -7.45
CA GLY A 150 14.84 0.81 -7.51
C GLY A 150 13.87 1.97 -7.69
N LEU A 151 13.89 2.94 -6.80
CA LEU A 151 13.02 4.12 -6.82
C LEU A 151 13.85 5.39 -6.92
N ARG A 152 13.32 6.41 -7.59
CA ARG A 152 13.89 7.75 -7.60
C ARG A 152 13.26 8.57 -6.48
N LYS A 153 13.79 9.77 -6.23
CA LYS A 153 13.05 10.75 -5.42
C LYS A 153 11.79 11.19 -6.18
N GLY A 154 10.70 11.38 -5.44
CA GLY A 154 9.43 11.91 -5.92
C GLY A 154 8.34 10.86 -6.06
N ARG A 155 7.34 11.17 -6.89
CA ARG A 155 6.10 10.42 -7.00
C ARG A 155 6.27 9.11 -7.77
N HIS A 156 5.68 8.06 -7.21
CA HIS A 156 5.62 6.68 -7.70
C HIS A 156 4.19 6.13 -7.58
N GLU A 157 3.91 5.02 -8.24
CA GLU A 157 2.58 4.41 -8.26
C GLU A 157 2.61 2.95 -7.89
N ILE A 158 1.61 2.52 -7.13
CA ILE A 158 1.31 1.11 -6.86
C ILE A 158 0.03 0.76 -7.61
N THR A 159 0.07 -0.33 -8.36
CA THR A 159 -1.10 -0.88 -9.06
C THR A 159 -1.41 -2.26 -8.53
N LEU A 160 -2.69 -2.51 -8.23
CA LEU A 160 -3.23 -3.85 -8.01
C LEU A 160 -4.01 -4.27 -9.24
N THR A 161 -3.84 -5.52 -9.66
CA THR A 161 -4.65 -6.13 -10.72
C THR A 161 -5.22 -7.45 -10.23
N VAL A 162 -6.55 -7.58 -10.24
CA VAL A 162 -7.23 -8.84 -9.96
C VAL A 162 -6.96 -9.80 -11.10
N THR A 163 -6.52 -11.01 -10.77
CA THR A 163 -6.13 -12.04 -11.73
C THR A 163 -7.08 -13.24 -11.74
N GLY A 164 -7.92 -13.37 -10.72
CA GLY A 164 -8.78 -14.52 -10.52
C GLY A 164 -9.32 -14.54 -9.10
N LYS A 165 -9.80 -15.71 -8.67
CA LYS A 165 -10.16 -15.99 -7.29
C LYS A 165 -10.03 -17.47 -6.98
N ASN A 166 -9.85 -17.79 -5.70
CA ASN A 166 -10.06 -19.13 -5.20
C ASN A 166 -11.50 -19.60 -5.49
N PRO A 167 -11.77 -20.86 -5.90
CA PRO A 167 -13.13 -21.35 -6.14
C PRO A 167 -14.07 -21.20 -4.93
N ALA A 168 -13.54 -21.22 -3.71
CA ALA A 168 -14.30 -21.01 -2.48
C ALA A 168 -14.60 -19.53 -2.19
N ALA A 169 -13.97 -18.59 -2.88
CA ALA A 169 -14.20 -17.17 -2.69
C ALA A 169 -15.53 -16.73 -3.31
N SER A 170 -16.35 -16.03 -2.53
CA SER A 170 -17.65 -15.56 -3.01
C SER A 170 -17.54 -14.36 -3.95
N ASN A 171 -16.44 -13.61 -3.94
CA ASN A 171 -16.23 -12.43 -4.78
C ASN A 171 -14.75 -12.25 -5.17
N PHE A 172 -14.41 -11.11 -5.78
CA PHE A 172 -13.07 -10.74 -6.25
C PHE A 172 -12.44 -9.60 -5.45
N TYR A 173 -12.96 -9.29 -4.26
CA TYR A 173 -12.50 -8.14 -3.49
C TYR A 173 -11.01 -8.23 -3.13
N ALA A 174 -10.41 -7.09 -2.84
CA ALA A 174 -9.04 -7.03 -2.37
C ALA A 174 -8.91 -6.02 -1.23
N GLY A 175 -7.96 -6.27 -0.35
CA GLY A 175 -7.72 -5.44 0.82
C GLY A 175 -6.25 -5.32 1.13
N LEU A 176 -5.82 -4.09 1.37
CA LEU A 176 -4.44 -3.70 1.56
C LEU A 176 -4.42 -2.78 2.76
N ASP A 177 -3.52 -3.04 3.68
CA ASP A 177 -3.42 -2.27 4.89
C ASP A 177 -2.19 -1.35 4.81
N LEU A 178 -1.00 -1.94 4.71
CA LEU A 178 0.24 -1.17 4.82
C LEU A 178 1.25 -1.60 3.78
N PHE A 179 1.89 -0.63 3.12
CA PHE A 179 3.11 -0.86 2.35
C PHE A 179 4.34 -0.42 3.14
N VAL A 180 5.38 -1.24 3.12
CA VAL A 180 6.66 -0.95 3.77
C VAL A 180 7.77 -1.07 2.74
N PHE A 181 8.59 -0.03 2.64
CA PHE A 181 9.79 0.04 1.81
C PHE A 181 11.00 0.22 2.73
N GLU A 182 11.80 -0.82 2.86
CA GLU A 182 13.03 -0.78 3.64
C GLU A 182 14.18 -0.51 2.69
N ARG A 183 14.93 0.57 2.90
CA ARG A 183 16.07 0.88 2.03
C ARG A 183 17.13 -0.22 2.13
N SER A 184 17.40 -0.89 1.02
CA SER A 184 18.35 -1.98 0.95
C SER A 184 19.78 -1.46 1.17
N ALA A 185 20.57 -2.19 1.94
CA ALA A 185 21.99 -1.88 2.16
C ALA A 185 22.87 -2.13 0.92
N LYS A 186 22.32 -2.73 -0.15
CA LYS A 186 23.01 -3.04 -1.40
C LYS A 186 22.79 -1.88 -2.39
N GLY A 187 23.72 -0.95 -2.39
CA GLY A 187 23.88 0.11 -3.39
C GLY A 187 25.29 0.07 -3.96
#